data_AF-A0A9Y2KXS9-F1
#
_entry.id   AF-A0A9Y2KXS9-F1
#
_cell.length_a   1.000
_cell.length_b   1.000
_cell.length_c   1.000
_cell.angle_alpha   90.00
_cell.angle_beta   90.00
_cell.angle_gamma   90.00
#
_symmetry.space_group_name_H-M   'P 1'
#
loop_
_entity.id
_entity.type
_entity.pdbx_description
1 polymer ?
#
loop_
_entity_poly.entity_id
_entity_poly.type
_entity_poly.pdbx_seq_one_letter_code
_entity_poly.pdbx_strand_id
1 'polypeptide(L)'
;MIRSSPELLAVSRRWYEILRTKKNTDELRDFLSTANELRFIGTGEGEFWNGRAVRDGVSGFFAEIPAPEVFEELEAEAFENGETGWSSFVHRIQFVGFTDAVFYRTVLIFVLEGAAWKIVNRHASVATPNIELVGKEQLAIQQLIDAAREDGPELILTEGLASVLFTDVEGSTALAESLGDQRWSVMIDNHFQILADIIQKHRGQFVKSLGDGTLSIFPSANEALTAAVEMQTAVASASEEPHLGLRIGIHTGDVVQSRGDFFGTVVNKSSRITTTGVAGEILVSDATRAMIGGKTTFCFADTDPKQLKGLKGQHILYRLKW
;
A
#
# COMPACT_ATOMS: atom_id res chain seq x y z
N MET A 1 11.28 32.81 -8.87
CA MET A 1 10.16 33.50 -9.53
C MET A 1 9.60 32.53 -10.57
N ILE A 2 8.30 32.28 -10.55
CA ILE A 2 7.65 31.35 -11.49
C ILE A 2 7.68 31.94 -12.90
N ARG A 3 8.08 31.15 -13.90
CA ARG A 3 8.08 31.55 -15.31
C ARG A 3 7.59 30.40 -16.20
N SER A 4 7.07 30.73 -17.38
CA SER A 4 6.79 29.72 -18.41
C SER A 4 8.08 29.01 -18.84
N SER A 5 8.01 27.70 -19.07
CA SER A 5 9.16 26.84 -19.41
C SER A 5 8.95 26.10 -20.73
N PRO A 6 9.48 26.62 -21.85
CA PRO A 6 9.52 25.90 -23.12
C PRO A 6 10.32 24.59 -23.04
N GLU A 7 11.31 24.53 -22.15
CA GLU A 7 12.13 23.35 -21.94
C GLU A 7 11.31 22.20 -21.33
N LEU A 8 10.60 22.45 -20.23
CA LEU A 8 9.73 21.45 -19.60
C LEU A 8 8.60 21.02 -20.53
N LEU A 9 8.09 21.95 -21.35
CA LEU A 9 7.11 21.61 -22.38
C LEU A 9 7.69 20.63 -23.41
N ALA A 10 8.93 20.86 -23.87
CA ALA A 10 9.62 19.96 -24.80
C ALA A 10 9.95 18.60 -24.18
N VAL A 11 10.38 18.56 -22.92
CA VAL A 11 10.58 17.30 -22.16
C VAL A 11 9.27 16.53 -22.06
N SER A 12 8.18 17.20 -21.68
CA SER A 12 6.84 16.59 -21.54
C SER A 12 6.33 16.04 -22.87
N ARG A 13 6.51 16.76 -23.98
CA ARG A 13 6.09 16.27 -25.31
C ARG A 13 6.87 15.05 -25.78
N ARG A 14 8.17 14.95 -25.45
CA ARG A 14 8.95 13.73 -25.73
C ARG A 14 8.41 12.53 -24.97
N TRP A 15 8.02 12.72 -23.71
CA TRP A 15 7.33 11.71 -22.93
C TRP A 15 6.03 11.25 -23.61
N TYR A 16 5.15 12.19 -24.00
CA TYR A 16 3.89 11.82 -24.67
C TYR A 16 4.08 11.23 -26.06
N GLU A 17 5.13 11.60 -26.79
CA GLU A 17 5.45 11.00 -28.08
C GLU A 17 5.76 9.51 -27.97
N ILE A 18 6.45 9.10 -26.89
CA ILE A 18 6.66 7.68 -26.58
C ILE A 18 5.31 7.02 -26.26
N LEU A 19 4.45 7.66 -25.47
CA LEU A 19 3.12 7.11 -25.13
C LEU A 19 2.21 6.96 -26.36
N ARG A 20 2.29 7.90 -27.30
CA ARG A 20 1.53 7.92 -28.55
C ARG A 20 2.02 6.88 -29.53
N THR A 21 3.33 6.81 -29.76
CA THR A 21 3.91 5.94 -30.79
C THR A 21 4.18 4.52 -30.31
N LYS A 22 4.26 4.33 -28.99
CA LYS A 22 4.71 3.09 -28.34
C LYS A 22 6.12 2.65 -28.75
N LYS A 23 6.90 3.53 -29.36
CA LYS A 23 8.31 3.28 -29.71
C LYS A 23 9.18 3.68 -28.53
N ASN A 24 10.19 2.87 -28.24
CA ASN A 24 11.17 3.12 -27.18
C ASN A 24 10.54 3.30 -25.79
N THR A 25 9.53 2.50 -25.44
CA THR A 25 8.91 2.52 -24.10
C THR A 25 9.91 2.31 -22.97
N ASP A 26 11.03 1.62 -23.23
CA ASP A 26 12.12 1.44 -22.27
C ASP A 26 12.78 2.76 -21.83
N GLU A 27 12.76 3.79 -22.70
CA GLU A 27 13.30 5.13 -22.39
C GLU A 27 12.43 5.92 -21.40
N LEU A 28 11.17 5.52 -21.14
CA LEU A 28 10.29 6.21 -20.20
C LEU A 28 10.91 6.32 -18.80
N ARG A 29 11.67 5.30 -18.39
CA ARG A 29 12.39 5.28 -17.12
C ARG A 29 13.37 6.45 -16.98
N ASP A 30 13.94 6.92 -18.08
CA ASP A 30 14.93 8.00 -18.07
C ASP A 30 14.30 9.37 -17.83
N PHE A 31 12.99 9.52 -18.03
CA PHE A 31 12.28 10.75 -17.69
C PHE A 31 11.96 10.86 -16.20
N LEU A 32 11.96 9.75 -15.47
CA LEU A 32 11.58 9.73 -14.06
C LEU A 32 12.73 10.15 -13.16
N SER A 33 12.39 10.65 -11.98
CA SER A 33 13.31 10.95 -10.87
C SER A 33 13.86 9.67 -10.24
N THR A 34 15.04 9.76 -9.65
CA THR A 34 15.62 8.68 -8.82
C THR A 34 15.29 8.83 -7.34
N ALA A 35 14.61 9.92 -6.97
CA ALA A 35 14.22 10.24 -5.61
C ALA A 35 13.16 9.27 -5.08
N ASN A 36 13.15 9.05 -3.76
CA ASN A 36 12.18 8.15 -3.11
C ASN A 36 10.76 8.73 -3.14
N GLU A 37 10.66 10.04 -3.30
CA GLU A 37 9.44 10.82 -3.38
C GLU A 37 8.71 10.67 -4.74
N LEU A 38 9.29 9.93 -5.69
CA LEU A 38 8.66 9.64 -6.98
C LEU A 38 7.25 9.08 -6.76
N ARG A 39 6.23 9.75 -7.31
CA ARG A 39 4.83 9.29 -7.26
C ARG A 39 4.20 9.17 -8.63
N PHE A 40 3.33 8.18 -8.76
CA PHE A 40 2.56 7.91 -9.96
C PHE A 40 1.11 7.64 -9.58
N ILE A 41 0.23 8.52 -10.04
CA ILE A 41 -1.19 8.51 -9.73
C ILE A 41 -1.95 8.36 -11.04
N GLY A 42 -2.75 7.31 -11.12
CA GLY A 42 -3.59 6.97 -12.25
C GLY A 42 -5.08 7.13 -11.95
N THR A 43 -5.88 6.46 -12.76
CA THR A 43 -7.35 6.55 -12.80
C THR A 43 -8.04 5.29 -12.30
N GLY A 44 -7.34 4.16 -12.33
CA GLY A 44 -7.85 2.90 -11.83
C GLY A 44 -7.83 2.83 -10.30
N GLU A 45 -8.65 1.93 -9.77
CA GLU A 45 -8.61 1.54 -8.36
C GLU A 45 -7.20 1.05 -8.00
N GLY A 46 -6.62 1.57 -6.91
CA GLY A 46 -5.28 1.19 -6.48
C GLY A 46 -4.11 1.77 -7.30
N GLU A 47 -4.36 2.59 -8.33
CA GLU A 47 -3.30 3.25 -9.13
C GLU A 47 -2.67 4.45 -8.38
N PHE A 48 -2.19 4.21 -7.17
CA PHE A 48 -1.47 5.16 -6.34
C PHE A 48 -0.13 4.56 -5.92
N TRP A 49 0.89 4.79 -6.73
CA TRP A 49 2.19 4.13 -6.60
C TRP A 49 3.30 5.12 -6.27
N ASN A 50 4.37 4.63 -5.64
CA ASN A 50 5.51 5.46 -5.27
C ASN A 50 6.86 4.71 -5.33
N GLY A 51 7.94 5.48 -5.31
CA GLY A 51 9.31 4.98 -5.14
C GLY A 51 9.85 4.20 -6.33
N ARG A 52 10.82 3.32 -6.06
CA ARG A 52 11.62 2.62 -7.08
C ARG A 52 10.76 1.70 -7.98
N ALA A 53 9.73 1.07 -7.44
CA ALA A 53 8.87 0.16 -8.20
C ALA A 53 8.15 0.87 -9.36
N VAL A 54 7.77 2.15 -9.18
CA VAL A 54 7.24 2.99 -10.28
C VAL A 54 8.28 3.11 -11.39
N ARG A 55 9.52 3.46 -11.01
CA ARG A 55 10.61 3.68 -11.96
C ARG A 55 10.91 2.43 -12.78
N ASP A 56 10.87 1.27 -12.15
CA ASP A 56 11.19 0.00 -12.80
C ASP A 56 10.02 -0.56 -13.61
N GLY A 57 8.77 -0.21 -13.24
CA GLY A 57 7.54 -0.75 -13.88
C GLY A 57 6.92 0.11 -14.95
N VAL A 58 7.29 1.38 -15.04
CA VAL A 58 6.64 2.35 -15.93
C VAL A 58 6.66 1.93 -17.40
N SER A 59 7.77 1.35 -17.86
CA SER A 59 7.93 0.91 -19.25
C SER A 59 7.00 -0.26 -19.57
N GLY A 60 6.88 -1.23 -18.66
CA GLY A 60 5.95 -2.35 -18.79
C GLY A 60 4.49 -1.89 -18.77
N PHE A 61 4.15 -0.98 -17.85
CA PHE A 61 2.79 -0.45 -17.71
C PHE A 61 2.31 0.21 -19.00
N PHE A 62 3.13 1.08 -19.59
CA PHE A 62 2.73 1.76 -20.83
C PHE A 62 2.83 0.88 -22.08
N ALA A 63 3.58 -0.22 -22.04
CA ALA A 63 3.62 -1.23 -23.09
C ALA A 63 2.35 -2.10 -23.11
N GLU A 64 1.68 -2.29 -21.97
CA GLU A 64 0.37 -2.99 -21.90
C GLU A 64 -0.77 -2.17 -22.51
N ILE A 65 -0.62 -0.85 -22.56
CA ILE A 65 -1.58 0.07 -23.18
C ILE A 65 -1.35 0.09 -24.70
N PRO A 66 -2.36 -0.23 -25.54
CA PRO A 66 -2.21 -0.19 -26.99
C PRO A 66 -1.90 1.21 -27.51
N ALA A 67 -1.38 1.32 -28.74
CA ALA A 67 -1.23 2.62 -29.38
C ALA A 67 -2.63 3.21 -29.66
N PRO A 68 -2.89 4.46 -29.28
CA PRO A 68 -4.16 5.11 -29.58
C PRO A 68 -4.28 5.41 -31.09
N GLU A 69 -5.51 5.32 -31.60
CA GLU A 69 -5.84 5.72 -32.98
C GLU A 69 -5.91 7.24 -33.10
N VAL A 70 -6.45 7.90 -32.07
CA VAL A 70 -6.47 9.36 -31.93
C VAL A 70 -5.67 9.74 -30.70
N PHE A 71 -4.73 10.68 -30.86
CA PHE A 71 -4.01 11.30 -29.75
C PHE A 71 -3.74 12.76 -30.12
N GLU A 72 -4.61 13.65 -29.66
CA GLU A 72 -4.59 15.07 -30.00
C GLU A 72 -4.29 15.90 -28.75
N GLU A 73 -3.27 16.74 -28.81
CA GLU A 73 -2.95 17.74 -27.78
C GLU A 73 -3.94 18.91 -27.91
N LEU A 74 -4.77 19.12 -26.89
CA LEU A 74 -5.75 20.22 -26.86
C LEU A 74 -5.23 21.42 -26.06
N GLU A 75 -4.58 21.13 -24.93
CA GLU A 75 -4.00 22.14 -24.03
C GLU A 75 -2.64 21.64 -23.55
N ALA A 76 -1.67 22.55 -23.47
CA ALA A 76 -0.34 22.25 -22.97
C ALA A 76 0.32 23.51 -22.39
N GLU A 77 0.67 23.47 -21.11
CA GLU A 77 1.35 24.55 -20.42
C GLU A 77 2.48 23.97 -19.54
N ALA A 78 3.54 24.73 -19.36
CA ALA A 78 4.63 24.34 -18.46
C ALA A 78 5.27 25.57 -17.81
N PHE A 79 5.67 25.40 -16.56
CA PHE A 79 6.24 26.45 -15.72
C PHE A 79 7.39 25.90 -14.88
N GLU A 80 8.32 26.77 -14.53
CA GLU A 80 9.46 26.44 -13.66
C GLU A 80 9.70 27.54 -12.63
N ASN A 81 10.30 27.13 -11.52
CA ASN A 81 10.73 27.99 -10.43
C ASN A 81 12.02 27.42 -9.81
N GLY A 82 13.16 27.91 -10.27
CA GLY A 82 14.47 27.38 -9.86
C GLY A 82 14.67 25.96 -10.36
N GLU A 83 14.92 25.03 -9.45
CA GLU A 83 15.18 23.60 -9.73
C GLU A 83 13.90 22.75 -9.72
N THR A 84 12.73 23.38 -9.71
CA THR A 84 11.43 22.71 -9.74
C THR A 84 10.59 23.23 -10.88
N GLY A 85 9.67 22.42 -11.37
CA GLY A 85 8.71 22.86 -12.38
C GLY A 85 7.54 21.90 -12.53
N TRP A 86 6.60 22.26 -13.38
CA TRP A 86 5.42 21.45 -13.65
C TRP A 86 4.91 21.70 -15.06
N SER A 87 4.19 20.72 -15.60
CA SER A 87 3.43 20.88 -16.83
C SER A 87 2.03 20.31 -16.67
N SER A 88 1.09 20.90 -17.41
CA SER A 88 -0.31 20.51 -17.46
C SER A 88 -0.70 20.27 -18.91
N PHE A 89 -1.38 19.16 -19.16
CA PHE A 89 -1.81 18.75 -20.49
C PHE A 89 -3.24 18.26 -20.48
N VAL A 90 -3.96 18.55 -21.56
CA VAL A 90 -5.23 17.90 -21.91
C VAL A 90 -5.09 17.30 -23.30
N HIS A 91 -5.25 15.99 -23.40
CA HIS A 91 -5.28 15.28 -24.68
C HIS A 91 -6.67 14.70 -24.93
N ARG A 92 -7.07 14.64 -26.20
CA ARG A 92 -8.17 13.79 -26.66
C ARG A 92 -7.59 12.49 -27.18
N ILE A 93 -7.99 11.37 -26.56
CA ILE A 93 -7.45 10.04 -26.87
C ILE A 93 -8.58 9.09 -27.26
N GLN A 94 -8.36 8.27 -28.28
CA GLN A 94 -9.26 7.18 -28.67
C GLN A 94 -8.45 5.92 -28.99
N PHE A 95 -8.94 4.77 -28.53
CA PHE A 95 -8.34 3.47 -28.80
C PHE A 95 -9.17 2.67 -29.79
N VAL A 96 -8.49 1.83 -30.57
CA VAL A 96 -9.13 0.93 -31.53
C VAL A 96 -10.11 0.00 -30.80
N GLY A 97 -11.35 -0.06 -31.28
CA GLY A 97 -12.41 -0.89 -30.70
C GLY A 97 -13.29 -0.17 -29.67
N PHE A 98 -13.01 1.09 -29.36
CA PHE A 98 -13.81 1.92 -28.45
C PHE A 98 -14.41 3.13 -29.20
N THR A 99 -15.72 3.32 -29.05
CA THR A 99 -16.48 4.31 -29.84
C THR A 99 -16.24 5.75 -29.41
N ASP A 100 -15.98 6.00 -28.13
CA ASP A 100 -15.88 7.35 -27.59
C ASP A 100 -14.43 7.75 -27.32
N ALA A 101 -14.08 8.95 -27.76
CA ALA A 101 -12.82 9.58 -27.38
C ALA A 101 -12.94 10.14 -25.95
N VAL A 102 -11.87 9.98 -25.16
CA VAL A 102 -11.80 10.47 -23.79
C VAL A 102 -10.84 11.65 -23.66
N PHE A 103 -11.08 12.48 -22.64
CA PHE A 103 -10.15 13.53 -22.25
C PHE A 103 -9.18 13.01 -21.20
N TYR A 104 -7.91 12.97 -21.58
CA TYR A 104 -6.80 12.59 -20.75
C TYR A 104 -6.10 13.82 -20.21
N ARG A 105 -6.34 14.11 -18.92
CA ARG A 105 -5.73 15.26 -18.23
C ARG A 105 -4.52 14.78 -17.46
N THR A 106 -3.40 15.45 -17.57
CA THR A 106 -2.18 15.05 -16.87
C THR A 106 -1.44 16.26 -16.31
N VAL A 107 -0.93 16.10 -15.09
CA VAL A 107 0.04 17.01 -14.48
C VAL A 107 1.34 16.25 -14.25
N LEU A 108 2.45 16.79 -14.73
CA LEU A 108 3.80 16.32 -14.45
C LEU A 108 4.49 17.34 -13.56
N ILE A 109 5.07 16.90 -12.44
CA ILE A 109 5.92 17.72 -11.58
C ILE A 109 7.35 17.27 -11.77
N PHE A 110 8.24 18.25 -11.94
CA PHE A 110 9.64 18.04 -12.24
C PHE A 110 10.54 18.59 -11.14
N VAL A 111 11.67 17.91 -10.98
CA VAL A 111 12.85 18.39 -10.25
C VAL A 111 14.05 18.32 -11.18
N LEU A 112 14.99 19.24 -11.02
CA LEU A 112 16.24 19.23 -11.77
C LEU A 112 17.23 18.30 -11.06
N GLU A 113 17.50 17.12 -11.62
CA GLU A 113 18.51 16.19 -11.11
C GLU A 113 19.79 16.32 -11.95
N GLY A 114 20.81 16.95 -11.37
CA GLY A 114 22.02 17.32 -12.10
C GLY A 114 21.70 18.36 -13.17
N ALA A 115 21.78 17.97 -14.44
CA ALA A 115 21.48 18.84 -15.59
C ALA A 115 20.25 18.38 -16.39
N ALA A 116 19.41 17.52 -15.81
CA ALA A 116 18.25 16.96 -16.49
C ALA A 116 16.98 17.11 -15.65
N TRP A 117 15.91 17.61 -16.27
CA TRP A 117 14.58 17.61 -15.69
C TRP A 117 14.03 16.20 -15.58
N LYS A 118 13.64 15.82 -14.35
CA LYS A 118 13.07 14.51 -14.04
C LYS A 118 11.69 14.65 -13.44
N ILE A 119 10.75 13.82 -13.89
CA ILE A 119 9.40 13.73 -13.35
C ILE A 119 9.48 13.08 -11.96
N VAL A 120 9.10 13.82 -10.92
CA VAL A 120 8.99 13.31 -9.55
C VAL A 120 7.54 13.03 -9.16
N ASN A 121 6.57 13.61 -9.87
CA ASN A 121 5.17 13.28 -9.68
C ASN A 121 4.46 13.28 -11.04
N ARG A 122 3.68 12.26 -11.29
CA ARG A 122 2.72 12.24 -12.38
C ARG A 122 1.34 11.94 -11.81
N HIS A 123 0.38 12.79 -12.15
CA HIS A 123 -1.02 12.51 -11.97
C HIS A 123 -1.72 12.56 -13.32
N ALA A 124 -2.42 11.50 -13.70
CA ALA A 124 -3.31 11.52 -14.84
C ALA A 124 -4.73 11.14 -14.44
N SER A 125 -5.70 11.76 -15.11
CA SER A 125 -7.13 11.57 -14.88
C SER A 125 -7.89 11.39 -16.21
N VAL A 126 -8.78 10.41 -16.22
CA VAL A 126 -9.73 10.01 -17.25
C VAL A 126 -11.01 9.66 -16.50
N ALA A 127 -12.16 10.08 -17.03
CA ALA A 127 -13.46 9.80 -16.41
C ALA A 127 -13.98 8.37 -16.67
N THR A 128 -13.13 7.49 -17.18
CA THR A 128 -13.46 6.13 -17.64
C THR A 128 -12.42 5.16 -17.08
N PRO A 129 -12.84 4.07 -16.43
CA PRO A 129 -11.93 3.04 -15.94
C PRO A 129 -11.05 2.46 -17.07
N ASN A 130 -9.80 2.11 -16.75
CA ASN A 130 -8.84 1.62 -17.74
C ASN A 130 -9.33 0.33 -18.44
N ILE A 131 -9.97 -0.59 -17.72
CA ILE A 131 -10.55 -1.80 -18.32
C ILE A 131 -11.63 -1.48 -19.38
N GLU A 132 -12.40 -0.41 -19.18
CA GLU A 132 -13.41 0.06 -20.13
C GLU A 132 -12.80 0.84 -21.30
N LEU A 133 -11.57 1.33 -21.16
CA LEU A 133 -10.89 2.14 -22.17
C LEU A 133 -9.99 1.32 -23.09
N VAL A 134 -9.36 0.27 -22.55
CA VAL A 134 -8.35 -0.54 -23.27
C VAL A 134 -8.60 -2.05 -23.18
N GLY A 135 -9.70 -2.47 -22.54
CA GLY A 135 -10.15 -3.88 -22.51
C GLY A 135 -9.29 -4.79 -21.64
N LYS A 136 -8.30 -4.24 -20.93
CA LYS A 136 -7.40 -4.94 -20.01
C LYS A 136 -7.08 -4.05 -18.83
N GLU A 137 -6.84 -4.68 -17.69
CA GLU A 137 -6.23 -4.02 -16.54
C GLU A 137 -4.72 -3.87 -16.80
N GLN A 138 -4.14 -2.75 -16.37
CA GLN A 138 -2.69 -2.54 -16.46
C GLN A 138 -2.07 -2.90 -15.13
N LEU A 139 -1.34 -3.99 -15.10
CA LEU A 139 -0.86 -4.58 -13.87
C LEU A 139 0.65 -4.49 -13.73
N ALA A 140 1.42 -4.08 -14.74
CA ALA A 140 2.88 -4.16 -14.66
C ALA A 140 3.53 -3.44 -13.44
N ILE A 141 3.10 -2.22 -13.10
CA ILE A 141 3.61 -1.54 -11.88
C ILE A 141 3.10 -2.26 -10.63
N GLN A 142 1.84 -2.67 -10.61
CA GLN A 142 1.26 -3.41 -9.51
C GLN A 142 1.98 -4.75 -9.30
N GLN A 143 2.30 -5.48 -10.37
CA GLN A 143 3.05 -6.72 -10.41
C GLN A 143 4.49 -6.53 -9.97
N LEU A 144 5.14 -5.39 -10.27
CA LEU A 144 6.46 -5.11 -9.73
C LEU A 144 6.40 -4.68 -8.27
N ILE A 145 5.35 -4.00 -7.83
CA ILE A 145 5.13 -3.72 -6.41
C ILE A 145 4.87 -5.02 -5.67
N ASP A 146 4.06 -5.91 -6.24
CA ASP A 146 3.76 -7.21 -5.68
C ASP A 146 4.99 -8.12 -5.74
N ALA A 147 5.78 -8.10 -6.82
CA ALA A 147 7.07 -8.80 -6.90
C ALA A 147 8.12 -8.19 -5.97
N ALA A 148 8.13 -6.88 -5.74
CA ALA A 148 9.00 -6.22 -4.76
C ALA A 148 8.53 -6.45 -3.31
N ARG A 149 7.24 -6.78 -3.10
CA ARG A 149 6.69 -7.31 -1.85
C ARG A 149 7.03 -8.79 -1.69
N GLU A 150 7.11 -9.54 -2.78
CA GLU A 150 7.65 -10.91 -2.83
C GLU A 150 9.18 -10.93 -2.58
N ASP A 151 9.91 -9.90 -3.05
CA ASP A 151 11.36 -9.65 -2.84
C ASP A 151 11.66 -8.72 -1.62
N GLY A 152 10.65 -8.41 -0.79
CA GLY A 152 10.86 -7.90 0.56
C GLY A 152 11.76 -8.88 1.33
N PRO A 153 12.53 -8.43 2.36
CA PRO A 153 13.65 -9.20 2.90
C PRO A 153 13.28 -10.66 3.05
N GLU A 154 13.94 -11.50 2.26
CA GLU A 154 13.76 -12.93 2.20
C GLU A 154 13.86 -13.48 3.63
N LEU A 155 12.71 -13.74 4.26
CA LEU A 155 12.67 -14.82 5.22
C LEU A 155 12.60 -16.07 4.37
N ILE A 156 13.72 -16.79 4.32
CA ILE A 156 13.68 -18.24 4.10
C ILE A 156 12.85 -18.81 5.25
N LEU A 157 11.53 -18.83 5.10
CA LEU A 157 10.63 -19.71 5.84
C LEU A 157 10.01 -20.67 4.83
N THR A 158 10.87 -21.49 4.22
CA THR A 158 10.51 -22.83 3.78
C THR A 158 9.99 -23.60 5.00
N GLU A 159 8.67 -23.57 5.25
CA GLU A 159 8.02 -24.25 6.39
C GLU A 159 8.63 -23.93 7.77
N GLY A 160 7.92 -23.18 8.63
CA GLY A 160 8.48 -22.91 9.95
C GLY A 160 7.58 -22.13 10.90
N LEU A 161 8.05 -22.02 12.13
CA LEU A 161 7.33 -21.34 13.21
C LEU A 161 7.38 -19.82 13.03
N ALA A 162 6.23 -19.17 12.93
CA ALA A 162 6.12 -17.71 12.86
C ALA A 162 4.99 -17.20 13.76
N SER A 163 5.01 -15.90 14.06
CA SER A 163 3.94 -15.24 14.82
C SER A 163 3.10 -14.38 13.90
N VAL A 164 1.82 -14.73 13.79
CA VAL A 164 0.85 -14.04 12.95
C VAL A 164 0.05 -13.07 13.82
N LEU A 165 0.11 -11.79 13.47
CA LEU A 165 -0.58 -10.70 14.15
C LEU A 165 -1.68 -10.14 13.23
N PHE A 166 -2.88 -10.04 13.76
CA PHE A 166 -4.00 -9.37 13.12
C PHE A 166 -4.40 -8.14 13.93
N THR A 167 -4.64 -7.04 13.24
CA THR A 167 -5.28 -5.84 13.81
C THR A 167 -6.65 -5.63 13.20
N ASP A 168 -7.50 -4.89 13.91
CA ASP A 168 -8.83 -4.49 13.46
C ASP A 168 -9.26 -3.22 14.19
N VAL A 169 -9.97 -2.31 13.52
CA VAL A 169 -10.40 -1.03 14.10
C VAL A 169 -11.81 -1.18 14.65
N GLU A 170 -11.99 -0.88 15.94
CA GLU A 170 -13.30 -0.99 16.58
C GLU A 170 -14.28 0.06 16.02
N GLY A 171 -15.48 -0.39 15.64
CA GLY A 171 -16.54 0.50 15.19
C GLY A 171 -16.26 1.19 13.84
N SER A 172 -15.30 0.68 13.05
CA SER A 172 -14.87 1.27 11.77
C SER A 172 -16.01 1.59 10.82
N THR A 173 -17.02 0.73 10.68
CA THR A 173 -18.19 0.99 9.83
C THR A 173 -18.97 2.22 10.28
N ALA A 174 -19.26 2.33 11.58
CA ALA A 174 -19.99 3.47 12.13
C ALA A 174 -19.16 4.76 12.06
N LEU A 175 -17.84 4.65 12.25
CA LEU A 175 -16.91 5.76 12.09
C LEU A 175 -16.87 6.24 10.64
N ALA A 176 -16.75 5.32 9.67
CA ALA A 176 -16.76 5.63 8.24
C ALA A 176 -18.06 6.34 7.82
N GLU A 177 -19.22 5.82 8.24
CA GLU A 177 -20.52 6.45 7.98
C GLU A 177 -20.61 7.88 8.57
N SER A 178 -20.07 8.08 9.78
CA SER A 178 -20.13 9.39 10.45
C SER A 178 -19.16 10.43 9.87
N LEU A 179 -18.00 9.99 9.39
CA LEU A 179 -16.93 10.86 8.88
C LEU A 179 -17.06 11.15 7.39
N GLY A 180 -17.74 10.27 6.65
CA GLY A 180 -17.79 10.26 5.19
C GLY A 180 -16.53 9.66 4.56
N ASP A 181 -16.71 9.03 3.40
CA ASP A 181 -15.70 8.19 2.74
C ASP A 181 -14.35 8.88 2.53
N GLN A 182 -14.35 10.16 2.13
CA GLN A 182 -13.11 10.88 1.84
C GLN A 182 -12.26 11.10 3.10
N ARG A 183 -12.89 11.48 4.22
CA ARG A 183 -12.16 11.71 5.48
C ARG A 183 -11.74 10.40 6.11
N TRP A 184 -12.60 9.38 6.03
CA TRP A 184 -12.27 8.02 6.46
C TRP A 184 -11.06 7.46 5.71
N SER A 185 -11.02 7.60 4.37
CA SER A 185 -9.90 7.13 3.54
C SER A 185 -8.56 7.73 3.97
N VAL A 186 -8.49 9.06 4.17
CA VAL A 186 -7.24 9.71 4.60
C VAL A 186 -6.82 9.23 5.99
N MET A 187 -7.79 9.09 6.90
CA MET A 187 -7.54 8.69 8.28
C MET A 187 -7.06 7.23 8.37
N ILE A 188 -7.68 6.32 7.60
CA ILE A 188 -7.27 4.91 7.59
C ILE A 188 -5.92 4.72 6.87
N ASP A 189 -5.61 5.50 5.83
CA ASP A 189 -4.31 5.46 5.16
C ASP A 189 -3.18 5.90 6.11
N ASN A 190 -3.37 6.99 6.86
CA ASN A 190 -2.42 7.42 7.89
C ASN A 190 -2.25 6.37 8.98
N HIS A 191 -3.35 5.74 9.41
CA HIS A 191 -3.32 4.67 10.39
C HIS A 191 -2.51 3.48 9.89
N PHE A 192 -2.74 3.03 8.65
CA PHE A 192 -1.99 1.93 8.06
C PHE A 192 -0.51 2.26 7.87
N GLN A 193 -0.16 3.50 7.54
CA GLN A 193 1.24 3.91 7.45
C GLN A 193 1.94 3.78 8.81
N ILE A 194 1.32 4.24 9.90
CA ILE A 194 1.85 4.09 11.26
C ILE A 194 2.05 2.61 11.62
N LEU A 195 1.05 1.77 11.34
CA LEU A 195 1.16 0.34 11.60
C LEU A 195 2.27 -0.31 10.76
N ALA A 196 2.38 0.02 9.48
CA ALA A 196 3.40 -0.51 8.58
C ALA A 196 4.83 -0.16 9.05
N ASP A 197 5.04 1.08 9.48
CA ASP A 197 6.33 1.54 10.02
C ASP A 197 6.72 0.76 11.29
N ILE A 198 5.77 0.53 12.20
CA ILE A 198 5.98 -0.26 13.42
C ILE A 198 6.25 -1.72 13.09
N ILE A 199 5.47 -2.31 12.18
CA ILE A 199 5.66 -3.69 11.70
C ILE A 199 7.09 -3.86 11.19
N GLN A 200 7.53 -2.98 10.29
CA GLN A 200 8.86 -3.03 9.70
C GLN A 200 9.96 -2.82 10.75
N LYS A 201 9.78 -1.88 11.68
CA LYS A 201 10.72 -1.60 12.79
C LYS A 201 11.02 -2.84 13.64
N HIS A 202 9.99 -3.67 13.88
CA HIS A 202 10.10 -4.93 14.64
C HIS A 202 10.27 -6.16 13.74
N ARG A 203 10.84 -5.96 12.54
CA ARG A 203 11.16 -7.05 11.58
C ARG A 203 9.96 -7.88 11.16
N GLY A 204 8.76 -7.35 11.33
CA GLY A 204 7.55 -7.93 10.81
C GLY A 204 7.41 -7.61 9.32
N GLN A 205 6.66 -8.45 8.63
CA GLN A 205 6.23 -8.26 7.27
C GLN A 205 4.75 -7.87 7.28
N PHE A 206 4.43 -6.73 6.69
CA PHE A 206 3.05 -6.38 6.36
C PHE A 206 2.62 -7.27 5.19
N VAL A 207 1.63 -8.14 5.39
CA VAL A 207 1.15 -9.05 4.34
C VAL A 207 0.08 -8.37 3.51
N LYS A 208 -1.01 -7.93 4.17
CA LYS A 208 -2.14 -7.24 3.52
C LYS A 208 -3.03 -6.52 4.52
N SER A 209 -3.77 -5.53 4.04
CA SER A 209 -4.92 -4.97 4.74
C SER A 209 -6.15 -5.86 4.56
N LEU A 210 -7.10 -5.76 5.50
CA LEU A 210 -8.34 -6.53 5.56
C LEU A 210 -9.48 -5.58 5.90
N GLY A 211 -9.83 -4.72 4.94
CA GLY A 211 -10.73 -3.59 5.20
C GLY A 211 -10.03 -2.54 6.05
N ASP A 212 -10.42 -2.44 7.31
CA ASP A 212 -9.89 -1.56 8.35
C ASP A 212 -8.87 -2.25 9.27
N GLY A 213 -8.64 -3.55 9.09
CA GLY A 213 -7.64 -4.33 9.79
C GLY A 213 -6.37 -4.61 8.97
N THR A 214 -5.37 -5.22 9.61
CA THR A 214 -4.12 -5.65 8.95
C THR A 214 -3.75 -7.07 9.32
N LEU A 215 -3.05 -7.75 8.41
CA LEU A 215 -2.36 -9.01 8.64
C LEU A 215 -0.85 -8.78 8.52
N SER A 216 -0.12 -9.17 9.55
CA SER A 216 1.34 -9.13 9.58
C SER A 216 1.93 -10.39 10.19
N ILE A 217 3.17 -10.68 9.82
CA ILE A 217 3.91 -11.86 10.28
C ILE A 217 5.26 -11.46 10.79
N PHE A 218 5.62 -12.04 11.93
CA PHE A 218 6.85 -11.76 12.63
C PHE A 218 7.68 -13.04 12.78
N PRO A 219 9.01 -12.93 12.72
CA PRO A 219 9.91 -14.08 12.88
C PRO A 219 9.89 -14.67 14.30
N SER A 220 9.32 -13.97 15.29
CA SER A 220 9.17 -14.50 16.65
C SER A 220 8.01 -13.85 17.40
N ALA A 221 7.56 -14.53 18.47
CA ALA A 221 6.53 -14.00 19.36
C ALA A 221 6.99 -12.71 20.07
N ASN A 222 8.28 -12.59 20.39
CA ASN A 222 8.82 -11.42 21.07
C ASN A 222 8.70 -10.15 20.21
N GLU A 223 9.05 -10.26 18.93
CA GLU A 223 8.93 -9.17 17.96
C GLU A 223 7.46 -8.77 17.76
N ALA A 224 6.56 -9.75 17.58
CA ALA A 224 5.13 -9.50 17.43
C ALA A 224 4.52 -8.77 18.64
N LEU A 225 4.88 -9.18 19.86
CA LEU A 225 4.36 -8.55 21.08
C LEU A 225 4.91 -7.14 21.27
N THR A 226 6.19 -6.93 20.99
CA THR A 226 6.81 -5.59 21.10
C THR A 226 6.16 -4.64 20.09
N ALA A 227 5.93 -5.10 18.85
CA ALA A 227 5.20 -4.35 17.84
C ALA A 227 3.78 -4.03 18.30
N ALA A 228 3.04 -5.01 18.84
CA ALA A 228 1.68 -4.81 19.31
C ALA A 228 1.58 -3.76 20.43
N VAL A 229 2.51 -3.77 21.38
CA VAL A 229 2.59 -2.75 22.44
C VAL A 229 2.83 -1.35 21.86
N GLU A 230 3.75 -1.24 20.90
CA GLU A 230 4.04 0.03 20.25
C GLU A 230 2.86 0.53 19.40
N MET A 231 2.16 -0.35 18.68
CA MET A 231 0.95 -0.01 17.94
C MET A 231 -0.12 0.56 18.85
N GLN A 232 -0.40 -0.12 19.97
CA GLN A 232 -1.40 0.35 20.91
C GLN A 232 -1.00 1.69 21.54
N THR A 233 0.28 1.88 21.86
CA THR A 233 0.80 3.15 22.39
C THR A 233 0.69 4.28 21.37
N ALA A 234 1.02 4.02 20.10
CA ALA A 234 0.93 4.99 19.02
C ALA A 234 -0.53 5.42 18.77
N VAL A 235 -1.46 4.46 18.74
CA VAL A 235 -2.88 4.73 18.58
C VAL A 235 -3.43 5.52 19.77
N ALA A 236 -3.07 5.16 21.00
CA ALA A 236 -3.53 5.86 22.21
C ALA A 236 -2.95 7.27 22.37
N SER A 237 -1.81 7.57 21.73
CA SER A 237 -1.15 8.89 21.77
C SER A 237 -1.46 9.76 20.55
N ALA A 238 -2.20 9.25 19.56
CA ALA A 238 -2.61 10.02 18.40
C ALA A 238 -3.46 11.22 18.83
N SER A 239 -3.13 12.42 18.34
CA SER A 239 -3.87 13.65 18.67
C SER A 239 -5.11 13.87 17.80
N GLU A 240 -5.29 13.07 16.76
CA GLU A 240 -6.37 13.21 15.78
C GLU A 240 -7.63 12.47 16.24
N GLU A 241 -8.77 13.17 16.17
CA GLU A 241 -10.09 12.62 16.55
C GLU A 241 -10.95 12.35 15.31
N PRO A 242 -11.75 11.26 15.31
CA PRO A 242 -11.90 10.28 16.38
C PRO A 242 -10.72 9.30 16.50
N HIS A 243 -10.40 8.86 17.71
CA HIS A 243 -9.42 7.79 17.91
C HIS A 243 -9.83 6.48 17.24
N LEU A 244 -8.97 5.91 16.41
CA LEU A 244 -9.16 4.59 15.80
C LEU A 244 -8.74 3.48 16.76
N GLY A 245 -9.63 3.15 17.70
CA GLY A 245 -9.39 2.12 18.71
C GLY A 245 -8.99 0.78 18.07
N LEU A 246 -7.82 0.26 18.44
CA LEU A 246 -7.23 -0.92 17.81
C LEU A 246 -7.40 -2.14 18.70
N ARG A 247 -7.86 -3.26 18.14
CA ARG A 247 -7.78 -4.58 18.79
C ARG A 247 -6.77 -5.45 18.07
N ILE A 248 -5.97 -6.19 18.84
CA ILE A 248 -4.86 -7.00 18.31
C ILE A 248 -5.00 -8.45 18.77
N GLY A 249 -4.80 -9.38 17.84
CA GLY A 249 -4.75 -10.81 18.11
C GLY A 249 -3.48 -11.45 17.55
N ILE A 250 -2.81 -12.28 18.36
CA ILE A 250 -1.54 -12.92 17.99
C ILE A 250 -1.61 -14.43 18.25
N HIS A 251 -1.19 -15.21 17.25
CA HIS A 251 -0.94 -16.64 17.40
C HIS A 251 0.38 -17.02 16.74
N THR A 252 1.10 -17.93 17.40
CA THR A 252 2.40 -18.45 16.95
C THR A 252 2.22 -19.93 16.60
N GLY A 253 2.68 -20.33 15.42
CA GLY A 253 2.58 -21.70 14.94
C GLY A 253 3.28 -21.87 13.59
N ASP A 254 3.24 -23.09 13.06
CA ASP A 254 3.82 -23.39 11.77
C ASP A 254 3.02 -22.75 10.65
N VAL A 255 3.70 -21.94 9.83
CA VAL A 255 3.09 -21.28 8.68
C VAL A 255 3.59 -21.91 7.38
N VAL A 256 2.68 -22.02 6.42
CA VAL A 256 3.02 -22.40 5.05
C VAL A 256 2.83 -21.16 4.18
N GLN A 257 3.93 -20.73 3.55
CA GLN A 257 3.92 -19.63 2.60
C GLN A 257 3.71 -20.19 1.20
N SER A 258 2.81 -19.57 0.43
CA SER A 258 2.62 -19.87 -0.98
C SER A 258 2.31 -18.59 -1.74
N ARG A 259 3.14 -18.25 -2.73
CA ARG A 259 2.94 -17.07 -3.61
C ARG A 259 2.73 -15.77 -2.82
N GLY A 260 3.58 -15.50 -1.84
CA GLY A 260 3.50 -14.29 -1.01
C GLY A 260 2.35 -14.25 0.01
N ASP A 261 1.45 -15.23 0.01
CA ASP A 261 0.35 -15.32 0.99
C ASP A 261 0.61 -16.46 1.99
N PHE A 262 0.00 -16.33 3.16
CA PHE A 262 0.14 -17.29 4.25
C PHE A 262 -1.17 -18.02 4.47
N PHE A 263 -1.11 -19.34 4.38
CA PHE A 263 -2.27 -20.20 4.53
C PHE A 263 -2.12 -21.11 5.74
N GLY A 264 -3.25 -21.51 6.30
CA GLY A 264 -3.30 -22.55 7.30
C GLY A 264 -4.08 -22.17 8.56
N THR A 265 -4.07 -23.11 9.50
CA THR A 265 -4.79 -22.99 10.77
C THR A 265 -4.27 -21.84 11.64
N VAL A 266 -3.01 -21.45 11.49
CA VAL A 266 -2.38 -20.38 12.27
C VAL A 266 -3.00 -19.02 11.96
N VAL A 267 -3.11 -18.67 10.66
CA VAL A 267 -3.73 -17.43 10.19
C VAL A 267 -5.20 -17.35 10.62
N ASN A 268 -5.94 -18.46 10.43
CA ASN A 268 -7.33 -18.55 10.86
C ASN A 268 -7.48 -18.37 12.37
N LYS A 269 -6.61 -18.97 13.18
CA LYS A 269 -6.66 -18.85 14.65
C LYS A 269 -6.31 -17.43 15.09
N SER A 270 -5.28 -16.78 14.54
CA SER A 270 -4.98 -15.36 14.85
C SER A 270 -6.16 -14.45 14.57
N SER A 271 -6.75 -14.55 13.37
CA SER A 271 -7.94 -13.77 13.00
C SER A 271 -9.08 -13.96 14.01
N ARG A 272 -9.36 -15.22 14.39
CA ARG A 272 -10.42 -15.50 15.39
C ARG A 272 -10.09 -14.95 16.76
N ILE A 273 -8.83 -14.98 17.19
CA ILE A 273 -8.41 -14.36 18.46
C ILE A 273 -8.72 -12.86 18.45
N THR A 274 -8.32 -12.14 17.39
CA THR A 274 -8.57 -10.70 17.22
C THR A 274 -10.06 -10.37 17.34
N THR A 275 -10.93 -11.16 16.68
CA THR A 275 -12.39 -10.91 16.72
C THR A 275 -13.02 -11.03 18.11
N THR A 276 -12.33 -11.65 19.08
CA THR A 276 -12.83 -11.76 20.47
C THR A 276 -12.35 -10.63 21.38
N GLY A 277 -11.47 -9.76 20.90
CA GLY A 277 -10.97 -8.60 21.64
C GLY A 277 -11.79 -7.35 21.38
N VAL A 278 -11.57 -6.36 22.24
CA VAL A 278 -12.10 -4.99 22.13
C VAL A 278 -10.96 -3.99 21.94
N ALA A 279 -11.26 -2.73 21.63
CA ALA A 279 -10.21 -1.72 21.45
C ALA A 279 -9.29 -1.61 22.69
N GLY A 280 -8.00 -1.41 22.42
CA GLY A 280 -6.95 -1.37 23.44
C GLY A 280 -6.49 -2.74 23.93
N GLU A 281 -7.10 -3.84 23.51
CA GLU A 281 -6.65 -5.18 23.89
C GLU A 281 -5.63 -5.78 22.93
N ILE A 282 -4.67 -6.48 23.52
CA ILE A 282 -3.78 -7.42 22.83
C ILE A 282 -4.08 -8.81 23.40
N LEU A 283 -4.72 -9.66 22.59
CA LEU A 283 -5.03 -11.04 22.94
C LEU A 283 -4.06 -11.99 22.25
N VAL A 284 -3.56 -12.97 23.00
CA VAL A 284 -2.59 -13.94 22.49
C VAL A 284 -3.03 -15.35 22.78
N SER A 285 -2.65 -16.27 21.89
CA SER A 285 -2.83 -17.70 22.12
C SER A 285 -1.93 -18.24 23.24
N ASP A 286 -2.30 -19.40 23.76
CA ASP A 286 -1.46 -20.27 24.58
C ASP A 286 -0.08 -20.54 23.99
N ALA A 287 -0.01 -20.86 22.70
CA ALA A 287 1.24 -21.09 21.99
C ALA A 287 2.15 -19.85 22.01
N THR A 288 1.60 -18.67 21.70
CA THR A 288 2.36 -17.40 21.72
C THR A 288 2.90 -17.09 23.10
N ARG A 289 2.08 -17.25 24.15
CA ARG A 289 2.53 -17.08 25.55
C ARG A 289 3.67 -18.03 25.87
N ALA A 290 3.54 -19.31 25.51
CA ALA A 290 4.56 -20.32 25.78
C ALA A 290 5.90 -20.00 25.09
N MET A 291 5.88 -19.42 23.89
CA MET A 291 7.08 -19.04 23.14
C MET A 291 7.91 -17.92 23.80
N ILE A 292 7.31 -17.12 24.69
CA ILE A 292 8.04 -16.12 25.49
C ILE A 292 8.79 -16.77 26.67
N GLY A 293 8.35 -17.95 27.12
CA GLY A 293 8.92 -18.66 28.25
C GLY A 293 8.82 -17.85 29.55
N GLY A 294 9.83 -17.99 30.42
CA GLY A 294 9.91 -17.28 31.71
C GLY A 294 10.46 -15.85 31.64
N LYS A 295 10.56 -15.23 30.45
CA LYS A 295 11.05 -13.85 30.32
C LYS A 295 10.09 -12.88 31.01
N THR A 296 10.61 -11.99 31.84
CA THR A 296 9.83 -11.06 32.68
C THR A 296 9.33 -9.81 31.94
N THR A 297 9.63 -9.68 30.64
CA THR A 297 9.32 -8.47 29.85
C THR A 297 7.84 -8.30 29.55
N PHE A 298 7.06 -9.39 29.52
CA PHE A 298 5.63 -9.36 29.20
C PHE A 298 4.79 -9.94 30.33
N CYS A 299 3.75 -9.21 30.72
CA CYS A 299 2.81 -9.61 31.76
C CYS A 299 1.48 -10.02 31.14
N PHE A 300 1.06 -11.26 31.37
CA PHE A 300 -0.19 -11.81 30.83
C PHE A 300 -1.23 -11.98 31.94
N ALA A 301 -2.48 -11.63 31.63
CA ALA A 301 -3.64 -12.02 32.42
C ALA A 301 -4.40 -13.14 31.72
N ASP A 302 -4.85 -14.12 32.50
CA ASP A 302 -5.70 -15.19 32.00
C ASP A 302 -7.06 -14.63 31.59
N THR A 303 -7.64 -15.21 30.55
CA THR A 303 -9.03 -14.97 30.16
C THR A 303 -9.81 -16.27 30.24
N ASP A 304 -11.14 -16.19 30.33
CA ASP A 304 -11.98 -17.38 30.31
C ASP A 304 -11.78 -18.16 29.00
N PRO A 305 -11.76 -19.51 29.02
CA PRO A 305 -11.68 -20.31 27.82
C PRO A 305 -12.76 -19.92 26.81
N LYS A 306 -12.35 -19.56 25.59
CA LYS A 306 -13.25 -19.14 24.51
C LYS A 306 -13.42 -20.23 23.48
N GLN A 307 -14.64 -20.33 22.93
CA GLN A 307 -14.89 -21.11 21.73
C GLN A 307 -14.68 -20.22 20.51
N LEU A 308 -13.69 -20.54 19.68
CA LEU A 308 -13.35 -19.75 18.50
C LEU A 308 -14.13 -20.29 17.29
N LYS A 309 -14.85 -19.42 16.58
CA LYS A 309 -15.70 -19.82 15.45
C LYS A 309 -14.91 -20.59 14.39
N GLY A 310 -15.32 -21.83 14.12
CA GLY A 310 -14.71 -22.70 13.12
C GLY A 310 -13.50 -23.50 13.60
N LEU A 311 -13.09 -23.36 14.88
CA LEU A 311 -12.04 -24.16 15.50
C LEU A 311 -12.66 -25.15 16.50
N LYS A 312 -12.07 -26.34 16.59
CA LYS A 312 -12.52 -27.39 17.52
C LYS A 312 -11.93 -27.15 18.91
N GLY A 313 -12.76 -27.34 19.93
CA GLY A 313 -12.35 -27.28 21.35
C GLY A 313 -12.52 -25.90 21.99
N GLN A 314 -12.10 -25.81 23.25
CA GLN A 314 -11.96 -24.54 23.96
C GLN A 314 -10.52 -24.06 23.85
N HIS A 315 -10.35 -22.75 23.70
CA HIS A 315 -9.05 -22.10 23.56
C HIS A 315 -8.85 -21.12 24.70
N ILE A 316 -7.76 -21.29 25.44
CA ILE A 316 -7.35 -20.33 26.45
C ILE A 316 -6.60 -19.21 25.75
N LEU A 317 -7.07 -17.98 25.96
CA LEU A 317 -6.41 -16.77 25.49
C LEU A 317 -5.84 -16.02 26.68
N TYR A 318 -4.85 -15.20 26.42
CA TYR A 318 -4.22 -14.35 27.42
C TYR A 318 -4.24 -12.92 26.95
N ARG A 319 -4.58 -11.99 27.85
CA ARG A 319 -4.47 -10.56 27.60
C ARG A 319 -3.08 -10.10 28.00
N LEU A 320 -2.34 -9.51 27.06
CA LEU A 320 -1.08 -8.83 27.38
C LEU A 320 -1.40 -7.50 28.07
N LYS A 321 -0.75 -7.24 29.20
CA LYS A 321 -0.74 -5.93 29.86
C LYS A 321 0.38 -5.10 29.26
N TRP A 322 0.05 -3.92 28.76
CA TRP A 322 0.95 -3.02 28.05
C TRP A 322 0.82 -1.60 28.60
#